data_AF-A0A962TUB3-F1
#
_entry.id   AF-A0A962TUB3-F1
#
_cell.length_a   1.000
_cell.length_b   1.000
_cell.length_c   1.000
_cell.angle_alpha   90.00
_cell.angle_beta   90.00
_cell.angle_gamma   90.00
#
_symmetry.space_group_name_H-M   'P 1'
#
loop_
_entity.id
_entity.type
_entity.pdbx_description
1 polymer ?
#
loop_
_entity_poly.entity_id
_entity_poly.type
_entity_poly.pdbx_seq_one_letter_code
_entity_poly.pdbx_strand_id
1 'polypeptide(L)'
;MSEPFTPDDLPPKKHQTIVRSLTIDEGLKDQALNTVRGLVKGNKFDPDDVKLAKFDGEVLQFQAETIMQVATKISRKTIAGRVSGPVQVANQVDADTAVNAEYLKLMGDRDMSRKIREVVLNRDDQGFALDKNVIPLPFWKKEFVYYEGCPACRATGTISCRRCGGKGMELCPECRGSTSVTCTQCHGGQQIQGPQGNKIPCPTCHGRGKMSCRYCRQSGRVQCKVCRTRGETTCTTCNGHAWNSNILIVEIEARTAFEYPKEDLPEKVVAMIDARGVKIREDAEIHVSQIATDKEEEPEALQGGKPVYRVPLRYEVILPYAHTEFDIGGKSYYSFLFGITGRLSYVSPFLDDLIKNGVRKLEDAAEGRGDVAENLQAAAAYRTVREVITSAALYPVGKAMKRVKQLNPIGLSDDLIKAMVAATDTSLKTITDKPRTYGMIGACAGFTALFAAYFLTPLRSLLLGGLANSTMHIAVDLLLLGMSLYLGVLAMQIAASGALRRAMKGIIPAGHEKKMTPKLGTQGLWAGLGIAAAFVVMMELSRHVGAGTPPEWYAGILAKAGI
;
A
#
# COMPACT_ATOMS: atom_id res chain seq x y z
N MET A 1 -28.95 -12.27 4.88
CA MET A 1 -27.51 -12.33 4.54
C MET A 1 -27.43 -12.79 3.11
N SER A 2 -26.86 -12.00 2.21
CA SER A 2 -26.62 -12.45 0.83
C SER A 2 -25.48 -13.45 0.86
N GLU A 3 -25.72 -14.67 0.39
CA GLU A 3 -24.69 -15.69 0.22
C GLU A 3 -23.54 -15.17 -0.66
N PRO A 4 -22.30 -15.61 -0.40
CA PRO A 4 -21.17 -15.28 -1.24
C PRO A 4 -21.42 -15.79 -2.66
N PHE A 5 -21.21 -14.91 -3.64
CA PHE A 5 -21.32 -15.24 -5.06
C PHE A 5 -20.28 -16.31 -5.43
N THR A 6 -20.75 -17.47 -5.89
CA THR A 6 -19.93 -18.49 -6.54
C THR A 6 -20.06 -18.34 -8.06
N PRO A 7 -18.96 -18.10 -8.79
CA PRO A 7 -18.97 -18.01 -10.25
C PRO A 7 -19.55 -19.26 -10.94
N ASP A 8 -19.52 -20.40 -10.25
CA ASP A 8 -19.96 -21.71 -10.74
C ASP A 8 -21.50 -21.86 -10.83
N ASP A 9 -22.27 -20.87 -10.38
CA ASP A 9 -23.74 -20.91 -10.40
C ASP A 9 -24.38 -20.46 -11.74
N LEU A 10 -23.56 -19.99 -12.69
CA LEU A 10 -23.98 -19.69 -14.04
C LEU A 10 -23.73 -20.94 -14.90
N PRO A 11 -24.78 -21.64 -15.38
CA PRO A 11 -24.57 -22.74 -16.31
C PRO A 11 -23.91 -22.17 -17.57
N PRO A 12 -22.76 -22.73 -18.02
CA PRO A 12 -22.10 -22.25 -19.22
C PRO A 12 -23.07 -22.40 -20.40
N LYS A 13 -23.46 -21.29 -21.02
CA LYS A 13 -24.16 -21.37 -22.32
C LYS A 13 -23.11 -21.80 -23.33
N LYS A 14 -23.20 -23.04 -23.82
CA LYS A 14 -22.41 -23.49 -24.97
C LYS A 14 -22.65 -22.54 -26.13
N HIS A 15 -21.65 -21.72 -26.40
CA HIS A 15 -21.63 -20.79 -27.50
C HIS A 15 -21.74 -21.56 -28.82
N GLN A 16 -22.80 -21.35 -29.58
CA GLN A 16 -22.82 -21.66 -31.02
C GLN A 16 -22.05 -20.55 -31.75
N THR A 17 -20.77 -20.36 -31.43
CA THR A 17 -20.02 -19.23 -31.98
C THR A 17 -19.14 -19.69 -33.13
N ILE A 18 -19.36 -19.07 -34.28
CA ILE A 18 -18.51 -19.25 -35.46
C ILE A 18 -17.28 -18.37 -35.23
N VAL A 19 -16.16 -18.96 -34.80
CA VAL A 19 -14.86 -18.29 -34.91
C VAL A 19 -14.54 -18.20 -36.39
N ARG A 20 -14.44 -16.98 -36.92
CA ARG A 20 -13.98 -16.76 -38.30
C ARG A 20 -12.54 -16.32 -38.27
N SER A 21 -11.71 -16.97 -39.07
CA SER A 21 -10.38 -16.51 -39.40
C SER A 21 -10.44 -15.64 -40.65
N LEU A 22 -9.94 -14.41 -40.54
CA LEU A 22 -9.74 -13.51 -41.68
C LEU A 22 -8.25 -13.33 -41.97
N THR A 23 -7.93 -12.96 -43.19
CA THR A 23 -6.56 -12.63 -43.58
C THR A 23 -6.07 -11.41 -42.82
N ILE A 24 -4.91 -11.54 -42.20
CA ILE A 24 -4.25 -10.49 -41.43
C ILE A 24 -3.67 -9.40 -42.35
N ASP A 25 -3.74 -8.14 -41.90
CA ASP A 25 -3.17 -6.99 -42.61
C ASP A 25 -1.64 -7.08 -42.73
N GLU A 26 -1.11 -6.79 -43.91
CA GLU A 26 0.32 -6.75 -44.17
C GLU A 26 1.02 -5.62 -43.40
N GLY A 27 0.31 -4.53 -43.06
CA GLY A 27 0.88 -3.42 -42.28
C GLY A 27 1.40 -3.84 -40.89
N LEU A 28 0.84 -4.91 -40.30
CA LEU A 28 1.31 -5.48 -39.04
C LEU A 28 2.68 -6.15 -39.17
N LYS A 29 3.00 -6.69 -40.36
CA LYS A 29 4.32 -7.27 -40.65
C LYS A 29 5.41 -6.20 -40.56
N ASP A 30 5.16 -5.05 -41.16
CA ASP A 30 6.10 -3.93 -41.19
C ASP A 30 6.34 -3.34 -39.80
N GLN A 31 5.28 -3.20 -39.00
CA GLN A 31 5.39 -2.73 -37.61
C GLN A 31 6.23 -3.67 -36.74
N ALA A 32 6.00 -4.98 -36.86
CA ALA A 32 6.77 -5.99 -36.15
C ALA A 32 8.25 -5.98 -36.56
N LEU A 33 8.52 -5.90 -37.87
CA LEU A 33 9.88 -5.83 -38.41
C LEU A 33 10.59 -4.55 -37.92
N ASN A 34 9.95 -3.39 -38.00
CA ASN A 34 10.50 -2.12 -37.52
C ASN A 34 10.79 -2.14 -36.02
N THR A 35 9.95 -2.81 -35.23
CA THR A 35 10.18 -2.98 -33.78
C THR A 35 11.46 -3.76 -33.50
N VAL A 36 11.66 -4.92 -34.16
CA VAL A 36 12.88 -5.73 -33.99
C VAL A 36 14.12 -4.98 -34.49
N ARG A 37 14.03 -4.32 -35.65
CA ARG A 37 15.09 -3.46 -36.19
C ARG A 37 15.50 -2.36 -35.22
N GLY A 38 14.54 -1.72 -34.56
CA GLY A 38 14.79 -0.72 -33.52
C GLY A 38 15.57 -1.27 -32.32
N LEU A 39 15.31 -2.51 -31.91
CA LEU A 39 16.02 -3.16 -30.80
C LEU A 39 17.45 -3.55 -31.17
N VAL A 40 17.65 -4.02 -32.40
CA VAL A 40 18.97 -4.40 -32.95
C VAL A 40 19.86 -3.17 -33.16
N LYS A 41 19.28 -2.02 -33.53
CA LYS A 41 20.00 -0.79 -33.81
C LYS A 41 20.94 -0.38 -32.67
N GLY A 42 22.20 -0.16 -33.03
CA GLY A 42 23.25 0.25 -32.09
C GLY A 42 23.90 -0.88 -31.29
N ASN A 43 23.57 -2.15 -31.56
CA ASN A 43 24.21 -3.32 -30.96
C ASN A 43 25.27 -3.94 -31.88
N LYS A 44 25.97 -3.11 -32.66
CA LYS A 44 26.96 -3.53 -33.68
C LYS A 44 26.43 -4.56 -34.70
N PHE A 45 25.15 -4.41 -35.05
CA PHE A 45 24.50 -5.19 -36.07
C PHE A 45 23.66 -4.25 -36.92
N ASP A 46 23.61 -4.49 -38.22
CA ASP A 46 22.85 -3.68 -39.16
C ASP A 46 21.35 -4.01 -39.05
N PRO A 47 20.48 -3.05 -38.71
CA PRO A 47 19.04 -3.31 -38.68
C PRO A 47 18.49 -3.86 -40.00
N ASP A 48 19.10 -3.53 -41.14
CA ASP A 48 18.61 -3.97 -42.45
C ASP A 48 18.85 -5.47 -42.70
N ASP A 49 19.76 -6.09 -41.95
CA ASP A 49 20.01 -7.53 -41.98
C ASP A 49 18.94 -8.36 -41.25
N VAL A 50 18.02 -7.72 -40.53
CA VAL A 50 16.86 -8.39 -39.92
C VAL A 50 15.82 -8.69 -41.00
N LYS A 51 15.47 -9.97 -41.15
CA LYS A 51 14.49 -10.45 -42.13
C LYS A 51 13.36 -11.21 -41.45
N LEU A 52 12.15 -11.06 -41.97
CA LEU A 52 11.00 -11.86 -41.56
C LEU A 52 11.02 -13.16 -42.36
N ALA A 53 11.35 -14.27 -41.70
CA ALA A 53 11.46 -15.59 -42.33
C ALA A 53 10.11 -16.30 -42.45
N LYS A 54 9.26 -16.17 -41.42
CA LYS A 54 7.91 -16.74 -41.40
C LYS A 54 6.93 -15.75 -40.78
N PHE A 55 5.73 -15.68 -41.33
CA PHE A 55 4.62 -14.91 -40.79
C PHE A 55 3.33 -15.69 -41.02
N ASP A 56 2.77 -16.22 -39.93
CA ASP A 56 1.58 -17.05 -39.92
C ASP A 56 0.59 -16.45 -38.93
N GLY A 57 -0.40 -15.73 -39.46
CA GLY A 57 -1.32 -14.95 -38.64
C GLY A 57 -2.70 -14.86 -39.27
N GLU A 58 -3.68 -14.65 -38.41
CA GLU A 58 -5.08 -14.54 -38.77
C GLU A 58 -5.76 -13.52 -37.85
N VAL A 59 -6.91 -13.03 -38.30
CA VAL A 59 -7.79 -12.20 -37.48
C VAL A 59 -8.92 -13.07 -36.96
N LEU A 60 -9.03 -13.17 -35.64
CA LEU A 60 -10.10 -13.90 -34.98
C LEU A 60 -11.30 -12.98 -34.82
N GLN A 61 -12.43 -13.40 -35.40
CA GLN A 61 -13.72 -12.78 -35.15
C GLN A 61 -14.58 -13.74 -34.32
N PHE A 62 -14.94 -13.35 -33.10
CA PHE A 62 -15.75 -14.17 -32.19
C PHE A 62 -16.70 -13.31 -31.35
N GLN A 63 -17.67 -13.97 -30.70
CA GLN A 63 -18.61 -13.32 -29.79
C GLN A 63 -18.16 -13.52 -28.34
N ALA A 64 -18.28 -12.46 -27.54
CA ALA A 64 -18.11 -12.49 -26.09
C ALA A 64 -19.35 -11.90 -25.42
N GLU A 65 -19.60 -12.27 -24.17
CA GLU A 65 -20.77 -11.83 -23.42
C GLU A 65 -20.39 -11.43 -22.00
N THR A 66 -20.88 -10.28 -21.55
CA THR A 66 -20.94 -9.93 -20.14
C THR A 66 -22.36 -10.16 -19.65
N ILE A 67 -22.53 -11.15 -18.77
CA ILE A 67 -23.80 -11.46 -18.13
C ILE A 67 -23.91 -10.64 -16.85
N MET A 68 -24.97 -9.84 -16.72
CA MET A 68 -25.25 -9.07 -15.52
C MET A 68 -26.39 -9.70 -14.74
N GLN A 69 -26.09 -10.25 -13.57
CA GLN A 69 -27.08 -10.71 -12.60
C GLN A 69 -27.50 -9.56 -11.69
N VAL A 70 -28.78 -9.20 -11.70
CA VAL A 70 -29.31 -8.17 -10.80
C VAL A 70 -29.53 -8.75 -9.42
N ALA A 71 -28.94 -8.11 -8.41
CA ALA A 71 -29.07 -8.45 -7.01
C ALA A 71 -29.60 -7.26 -6.21
N THR A 72 -30.27 -7.55 -5.09
CA THR A 72 -30.71 -6.53 -4.14
C THR A 72 -29.71 -6.35 -3.01
N LYS A 73 -29.44 -5.10 -2.66
CA LYS A 73 -28.62 -4.70 -1.52
C LYS A 73 -29.52 -4.00 -0.50
N ILE A 74 -29.58 -4.56 0.71
CA ILE A 74 -30.46 -4.06 1.77
C ILE A 74 -29.60 -3.48 2.89
N SER A 75 -29.81 -2.20 3.19
CA SER A 75 -29.21 -1.49 4.32
C SER A 75 -30.28 -1.16 5.36
N ARG A 76 -29.96 -1.30 6.66
CA ARG A 76 -30.92 -1.05 7.75
C ARG A 76 -30.42 0.07 8.66
N LYS A 77 -31.32 0.99 9.02
CA LYS A 77 -31.06 2.07 9.97
C LYS A 77 -32.19 2.16 10.99
N THR A 78 -31.85 2.31 12.26
CA THR A 78 -32.84 2.50 13.33
C THR A 78 -32.70 3.92 13.90
N ILE A 79 -33.82 4.63 14.02
CA ILE A 79 -33.89 5.99 14.54
C ILE A 79 -34.94 6.05 15.66
N ALA A 80 -34.68 6.80 16.72
CA ALA A 80 -35.65 7.00 17.79
C ALA A 80 -36.83 7.86 17.30
N GLY A 81 -38.04 7.49 17.71
CA GLY A 81 -39.29 8.11 17.32
C GLY A 81 -39.91 7.54 16.05
N ARG A 82 -41.09 8.08 15.71
CA ARG A 82 -41.81 7.74 14.48
C ARG A 82 -41.44 8.75 13.41
N VAL A 83 -40.52 8.34 12.54
CA VAL A 83 -40.12 9.08 11.35
C VAL A 83 -40.96 8.60 10.17
N SER A 84 -41.65 9.51 9.50
CA SER A 84 -42.36 9.19 8.26
C SER A 84 -41.38 8.84 7.16
N GLY A 85 -41.60 7.71 6.49
CA GLY A 85 -40.90 7.31 5.28
C GLY A 85 -41.83 7.20 4.08
N PRO A 86 -41.29 7.02 2.86
CA PRO A 86 -42.08 6.99 1.64
C PRO A 86 -43.01 5.77 1.56
N VAL A 87 -42.63 4.61 2.13
CA VAL A 87 -43.50 3.43 2.23
C VAL A 87 -43.52 2.95 3.67
N GLN A 88 -44.69 3.05 4.33
CA GLN A 88 -44.89 2.54 5.68
C GLN A 88 -45.43 1.11 5.63
N VAL A 89 -44.80 0.20 6.38
CA VAL A 89 -45.21 -1.20 6.55
C VAL A 89 -45.39 -1.52 8.03
N ALA A 90 -46.15 -2.57 8.36
CA ALA A 90 -46.56 -2.80 9.75
C ALA A 90 -45.45 -3.39 10.62
N ASN A 91 -44.64 -4.30 10.07
CA ASN A 91 -43.55 -4.96 10.81
C ASN A 91 -42.43 -5.39 9.84
N GLN A 92 -41.39 -6.05 10.39
CA GLN A 92 -40.26 -6.52 9.61
C GLN A 92 -40.64 -7.57 8.55
N VAL A 93 -41.56 -8.49 8.85
CA VAL A 93 -41.98 -9.54 7.91
C VAL A 93 -42.71 -8.93 6.72
N ASP A 94 -43.56 -7.94 6.97
CA ASP A 94 -44.24 -7.19 5.92
C ASP A 94 -43.27 -6.33 5.11
N ALA A 95 -42.21 -5.80 5.75
CA ALA A 95 -41.14 -5.12 5.05
C ALA A 95 -40.43 -6.06 4.08
N ASP A 96 -39.98 -7.23 4.54
CA ASP A 96 -39.30 -8.22 3.70
C ASP A 96 -40.22 -8.73 2.56
N THR A 97 -41.52 -8.88 2.83
CA THR A 97 -42.54 -9.22 1.82
C THR A 97 -42.69 -8.11 0.78
N ALA A 98 -42.74 -6.85 1.21
CA ALA A 98 -42.83 -5.69 0.33
C ALA A 98 -41.56 -5.50 -0.51
N VAL A 99 -40.37 -5.77 0.04
CA VAL A 99 -39.11 -5.79 -0.72
C VAL A 99 -39.18 -6.82 -1.84
N ASN A 100 -39.59 -8.06 -1.53
CA ASN A 100 -39.72 -9.11 -2.54
C ASN A 100 -40.76 -8.75 -3.61
N ALA A 101 -41.89 -8.12 -3.23
CA ALA A 101 -42.90 -7.67 -4.18
C ALA A 101 -42.38 -6.57 -5.12
N GLU A 102 -41.64 -5.58 -4.60
CA GLU A 102 -41.02 -4.55 -5.45
C GLU A 102 -39.93 -5.13 -6.36
N TYR A 103 -39.17 -6.13 -5.90
CA TYR A 103 -38.21 -6.85 -6.74
C TYR A 103 -38.92 -7.62 -7.88
N LEU A 104 -40.06 -8.28 -7.60
CA LEU A 104 -40.88 -8.94 -8.64
C LEU A 104 -41.44 -7.94 -9.66
N LYS A 105 -41.89 -6.76 -9.21
CA LYS A 105 -42.32 -5.68 -10.12
C LYS A 105 -41.18 -5.17 -10.98
N LEU A 106 -39.98 -5.03 -10.41
CA LEU A 106 -38.78 -4.64 -11.14
C LEU A 106 -38.47 -5.62 -12.27
N MET A 107 -38.60 -6.94 -12.01
CA MET A 107 -38.38 -7.97 -13.03
C MET A 107 -39.45 -7.99 -14.13
N GLY A 108 -40.66 -7.47 -13.87
CA GLY A 108 -41.71 -7.30 -14.88
C GLY A 108 -41.62 -6.00 -15.70
N ASP A 109 -40.70 -5.09 -15.38
CA ASP A 109 -40.50 -3.84 -16.14
C ASP A 109 -39.72 -4.12 -17.43
N ARG A 110 -40.40 -4.02 -18.58
CA ARG A 110 -39.82 -4.28 -19.91
C ARG A 110 -38.65 -3.35 -20.25
N ASP A 111 -38.59 -2.17 -19.63
CA ASP A 111 -37.53 -1.20 -19.83
C ASP A 111 -36.32 -1.41 -18.91
N MET A 112 -36.39 -2.33 -17.94
CA MET A 112 -35.36 -2.51 -16.92
C MET A 112 -34.03 -2.95 -17.53
N SER A 113 -34.06 -3.97 -18.40
CA SER A 113 -32.86 -4.44 -19.13
C SER A 113 -32.20 -3.32 -19.92
N ARG A 114 -32.99 -2.44 -20.54
CA ARG A 114 -32.50 -1.30 -21.30
C ARG A 114 -31.79 -0.29 -20.38
N LYS A 115 -32.40 0.11 -19.27
CA LYS A 115 -31.79 1.03 -18.27
C LYS A 115 -30.49 0.45 -17.69
N ILE A 116 -30.45 -0.85 -17.40
CA ILE A 116 -29.25 -1.53 -16.90
C ILE A 116 -28.14 -1.48 -17.95
N ARG A 117 -28.46 -1.83 -19.20
CA ARG A 117 -27.51 -1.73 -20.32
C ARG A 117 -27.01 -0.31 -20.50
N GLU A 118 -27.87 0.70 -20.46
CA GLU A 118 -27.47 2.11 -20.55
C GLU A 118 -26.47 2.51 -19.46
N VAL A 119 -26.69 2.12 -18.20
CA VAL A 119 -25.74 2.40 -17.11
C VAL A 119 -24.37 1.79 -17.38
N VAL A 120 -24.33 0.56 -17.90
CA VAL A 120 -23.07 -0.15 -18.18
C VAL A 120 -22.38 0.35 -19.44
N LEU A 121 -23.13 0.67 -20.49
CA LEU A 121 -22.61 1.19 -21.75
C LEU A 121 -22.07 2.62 -21.64
N ASN A 122 -22.56 3.42 -20.68
CA ASN A 122 -22.07 4.76 -20.40
C ASN A 122 -20.73 4.79 -19.63
N ARG A 123 -20.18 3.62 -19.27
CA ARG A 123 -18.85 3.50 -18.67
C ARG A 123 -17.78 3.52 -19.75
N ASP A 124 -16.56 3.91 -19.39
CA ASP A 124 -15.40 3.90 -20.30
C ASP A 124 -15.11 2.49 -20.86
N ASP A 125 -15.35 1.45 -20.07
CA ASP A 125 -15.17 0.04 -20.46
C ASP A 125 -16.37 -0.55 -21.22
N GLN A 126 -17.49 0.18 -21.30
CA GLN A 126 -18.79 -0.23 -21.84
C GLN A 126 -19.22 -1.66 -21.42
N GLY A 127 -18.80 -2.10 -20.23
CA GLY A 127 -19.10 -3.43 -19.69
C GLY A 127 -18.25 -4.60 -20.21
N PHE A 128 -17.27 -4.37 -21.09
CA PHE A 128 -16.49 -5.45 -21.71
C PHE A 128 -15.46 -6.03 -20.74
N ALA A 129 -15.30 -7.35 -20.75
CA ALA A 129 -14.37 -8.08 -19.90
C ALA A 129 -14.52 -7.79 -18.39
N LEU A 130 -15.75 -7.48 -17.95
CA LEU A 130 -16.09 -7.33 -16.54
C LEU A 130 -16.43 -8.68 -15.93
N ASP A 131 -15.44 -9.31 -15.31
CA ASP A 131 -15.62 -10.55 -14.56
C ASP A 131 -15.62 -10.29 -13.04
N LYS A 132 -16.66 -10.77 -12.35
CA LYS A 132 -16.81 -10.69 -10.90
C LYS A 132 -16.84 -9.24 -10.36
N ASN A 133 -17.30 -8.30 -11.16
CA ASN A 133 -17.49 -6.90 -10.74
C ASN A 133 -18.89 -6.68 -10.18
N VAL A 134 -19.03 -5.68 -9.30
CA VAL A 134 -20.32 -5.20 -8.79
C VAL A 134 -20.53 -3.76 -9.26
N ILE A 135 -21.61 -3.54 -10.01
CA ILE A 135 -21.97 -2.25 -10.58
C ILE A 135 -23.22 -1.73 -9.85
N PRO A 136 -23.13 -0.62 -9.11
CA PRO A 136 -24.30 0.02 -8.52
C PRO A 136 -25.27 0.49 -9.60
N LEU A 137 -26.57 0.30 -9.40
CA LEU A 137 -27.62 0.74 -10.31
C LEU A 137 -28.46 1.85 -9.63
N PRO A 138 -27.98 3.12 -9.66
CA PRO A 138 -28.49 4.20 -8.81
C PRO A 138 -29.90 4.68 -9.18
N PHE A 139 -30.42 4.32 -10.35
CA PHE A 139 -31.75 4.74 -10.81
C PHE A 139 -32.89 4.08 -10.03
N TRP A 140 -32.61 3.05 -9.23
CA TRP A 140 -33.62 2.37 -8.42
C TRP A 140 -33.20 2.31 -6.96
N LYS A 141 -34.05 2.89 -6.12
CA LYS A 141 -33.92 2.90 -4.67
C LYS A 141 -35.31 2.95 -4.05
N LYS A 142 -35.56 2.10 -3.06
CA LYS A 142 -36.80 2.09 -2.27
C LYS A 142 -36.48 2.14 -0.79
N GLU A 143 -37.32 2.82 -0.03
CA GLU A 143 -37.19 2.90 1.42
C GLU A 143 -38.50 2.43 2.08
N PHE A 144 -38.39 1.46 2.97
CA PHE A 144 -39.50 0.95 3.77
C PHE A 144 -39.29 1.30 5.23
N VAL A 145 -40.34 1.74 5.90
CA VAL A 145 -40.29 2.11 7.30
C VAL A 145 -41.35 1.35 8.07
N TYR A 146 -40.95 0.70 9.16
CA TYR A 146 -41.89 0.19 10.17
C TYR A 146 -41.52 0.71 11.55
N TYR A 147 -42.52 0.80 12.41
CA TYR A 147 -42.35 1.25 13.78
C TYR A 147 -42.31 0.04 14.71
N GLU A 148 -41.38 0.07 15.64
CA GLU A 148 -41.30 -0.91 16.71
C GLU A 148 -41.35 -0.19 18.05
N GLY A 149 -42.12 -0.72 18.99
CA GLY A 149 -42.15 -0.20 20.35
C GLY A 149 -40.76 -0.34 20.97
N CYS A 150 -40.25 0.71 21.62
CA CYS A 150 -38.96 0.63 22.27
C CYS A 150 -38.99 -0.47 23.36
N PRO A 151 -38.19 -1.54 23.24
CA PRO A 151 -38.29 -2.70 24.14
C PRO A 151 -37.93 -2.32 25.58
N ALA A 152 -37.04 -1.34 25.77
CA ALA A 152 -36.59 -0.89 27.08
C ALA A 152 -37.70 -0.18 27.90
N CYS A 153 -38.64 0.50 27.24
CA CYS A 153 -39.76 1.17 27.89
C CYS A 153 -41.13 0.59 27.53
N ARG A 154 -41.18 -0.51 26.75
CA ARG A 154 -42.44 -1.13 26.29
C ARG A 154 -43.41 -0.11 25.68
N ALA A 155 -42.87 0.77 24.82
CA ALA A 155 -43.62 1.81 24.13
C ALA A 155 -44.29 2.89 25.01
N THR A 156 -43.81 3.13 26.24
CA THR A 156 -44.29 4.25 27.07
C THR A 156 -43.47 5.53 26.92
N GLY A 157 -42.20 5.42 26.49
CA GLY A 157 -41.25 6.54 26.44
C GLY A 157 -40.62 6.87 27.80
N THR A 158 -41.09 6.23 28.88
CA THR A 158 -40.60 6.42 30.24
C THR A 158 -40.18 5.08 30.85
N ILE A 159 -39.23 5.11 31.78
CA ILE A 159 -38.83 3.95 32.58
C ILE A 159 -38.95 4.28 34.06
N SER A 160 -39.18 3.27 34.88
CA SER A 160 -39.19 3.42 36.33
C SER A 160 -37.87 4.03 36.80
N CYS A 161 -37.96 5.06 37.64
CA CYS A 161 -36.80 5.76 38.16
C CYS A 161 -35.98 4.81 39.02
N ARG A 162 -34.82 4.39 38.50
CA ARG A 162 -33.91 3.44 39.19
C ARG A 162 -33.50 3.89 40.59
N ARG A 163 -33.37 5.21 40.80
CA ARG A 163 -32.95 5.78 42.09
C ARG A 163 -33.98 5.59 43.22
N CYS A 164 -35.27 5.65 42.90
CA CYS A 164 -36.33 5.49 43.91
C CYS A 164 -37.17 4.22 43.70
N GLY A 165 -36.81 3.38 42.72
CA GLY A 165 -37.55 2.18 42.35
C GLY A 165 -39.01 2.46 41.98
N GLY A 166 -39.28 3.58 41.29
CA GLY A 166 -40.65 3.94 40.89
C GLY A 166 -41.45 4.73 41.92
N LYS A 167 -40.96 4.89 43.15
CA LYS A 167 -41.76 5.42 44.28
C LYS A 167 -41.87 6.95 44.32
N GLY A 168 -41.11 7.67 43.50
CA GLY A 168 -41.04 9.14 43.50
C GLY A 168 -40.32 9.76 44.70
N MET A 169 -40.16 9.01 45.78
CA MET A 169 -39.57 9.43 47.05
C MET A 169 -38.40 8.53 47.43
N GLU A 170 -37.35 9.11 48.01
CA GLU A 170 -36.22 8.39 48.58
C GLU A 170 -36.19 8.53 50.10
N LEU A 171 -35.54 7.60 50.80
CA LEU A 171 -35.32 7.74 52.24
C LEU A 171 -34.54 9.02 52.50
N CYS A 172 -34.93 9.76 53.53
CA CYS A 172 -34.21 10.96 53.94
C CYS A 172 -32.73 10.59 54.17
N PRO A 173 -31.76 11.23 53.51
CA PRO A 173 -30.35 10.90 53.68
C PRO A 173 -29.85 11.16 55.11
N GLU A 174 -30.46 12.13 55.82
CA GLU A 174 -30.07 12.47 57.20
C GLU A 174 -30.61 11.48 58.24
N CYS A 175 -31.91 11.13 58.19
CA CYS A 175 -32.52 10.23 59.19
C CYS A 175 -32.71 8.79 58.72
N ARG A 176 -32.42 8.49 57.44
CA ARG A 176 -32.57 7.16 56.81
C ARG A 176 -33.95 6.53 57.02
N GLY A 177 -35.01 7.35 57.10
CA GLY A 177 -36.38 6.89 57.33
C GLY A 177 -36.85 6.92 58.79
N SER A 178 -35.96 7.14 59.75
CA SER A 178 -36.29 7.09 61.19
C SER A 178 -37.01 8.33 61.74
N THR A 179 -37.36 9.29 60.86
CA THR A 179 -38.04 10.58 61.13
C THR A 179 -37.36 11.50 62.16
N SER A 180 -36.30 11.03 62.79
CA SER A 180 -35.53 11.68 63.85
C SER A 180 -34.03 11.46 63.61
N VAL A 181 -33.20 12.39 64.08
CA VAL A 181 -31.74 12.28 64.04
C VAL A 181 -31.20 12.30 65.45
N THR A 182 -30.06 11.66 65.68
CA THR A 182 -29.40 11.70 66.99
C THR A 182 -29.10 13.15 67.37
N CYS A 183 -29.39 13.52 68.62
CA CYS A 183 -29.13 14.87 69.09
C CYS A 183 -27.62 15.14 69.04
N THR A 184 -27.19 16.16 68.30
CA THR A 184 -25.78 16.53 68.15
C THR A 184 -25.18 17.10 69.43
N GLN A 185 -26.00 17.67 70.33
CA GLN A 185 -25.53 18.27 71.58
C GLN A 185 -25.18 17.23 72.65
N CYS A 186 -25.95 16.12 72.74
CA CYS A 186 -25.70 15.05 73.72
C CYS A 186 -25.25 13.73 73.09
N HIS A 187 -25.09 13.68 71.77
CA HIS A 187 -24.76 12.49 70.99
C HIS A 187 -25.64 11.26 71.29
N GLY A 188 -26.90 11.47 71.66
CA GLY A 188 -27.83 10.40 72.04
C GLY A 188 -27.85 10.06 73.53
N GLY A 189 -26.94 10.63 74.33
CA GLY A 189 -26.80 10.37 75.76
C GLY A 189 -27.89 10.97 76.66
N GLN A 190 -28.86 11.69 76.10
CA GLN A 190 -30.03 12.31 76.77
C GLN A 190 -29.71 13.39 77.82
N GLN A 191 -28.55 13.34 78.45
CA GLN A 191 -28.06 14.27 79.46
C GLN A 191 -26.71 14.87 79.01
N ILE A 192 -26.44 16.10 79.45
CA ILE A 192 -25.14 16.77 79.28
C ILE A 192 -24.67 17.33 80.63
N GLN A 193 -23.39 17.65 80.74
CA GLN A 193 -22.86 18.28 81.93
C GLN A 193 -23.29 19.76 81.98
N GLY A 194 -23.98 20.13 83.05
CA GLY A 194 -24.44 21.50 83.28
C GLY A 194 -23.31 22.41 83.77
N PRO A 195 -23.56 23.73 83.86
CA PRO A 195 -22.55 24.73 84.23
C PRO A 195 -21.90 24.52 85.61
N GLN A 196 -22.59 23.80 86.50
CA GLN A 196 -22.14 23.48 87.87
C GLN A 196 -21.65 22.02 88.00
N GLY A 197 -21.35 21.33 86.89
CA GLY A 197 -20.85 19.96 86.89
C GLY A 197 -21.90 18.84 87.02
N ASN A 198 -23.16 19.18 87.33
CA ASN A 198 -24.27 18.23 87.46
C ASN A 198 -24.80 17.75 86.10
N LYS A 199 -25.25 16.49 86.01
CA LYS A 199 -25.92 15.97 84.79
C LYS A 199 -27.33 16.55 84.68
N ILE A 200 -27.58 17.35 83.65
CA ILE A 200 -28.90 17.93 83.35
C ILE A 200 -29.48 17.30 82.07
N PRO A 201 -30.81 17.18 81.93
CA PRO A 201 -31.41 16.75 80.68
C PRO A 201 -30.99 17.71 79.55
N CYS A 202 -30.58 17.15 78.41
CA CYS A 202 -30.08 17.93 77.29
C CYS A 202 -31.15 18.93 76.83
N PRO A 203 -30.87 20.25 76.86
CA PRO A 203 -31.88 21.28 76.60
C PRO A 203 -32.33 21.28 75.13
N THR A 204 -31.47 20.88 74.19
CA THR A 204 -31.81 20.83 72.77
C THR A 204 -32.75 19.67 72.39
N CYS A 205 -32.71 18.54 73.11
CA CYS A 205 -33.61 17.41 72.85
C CYS A 205 -34.60 17.12 73.99
N HIS A 206 -34.60 17.95 75.03
CA HIS A 206 -35.39 17.81 76.26
C HIS A 206 -35.31 16.38 76.85
N GLY A 207 -34.12 15.81 76.92
CA GLY A 207 -33.90 14.46 77.46
C GLY A 207 -34.24 13.29 76.53
N ARG A 208 -34.68 13.51 75.29
CA ARG A 208 -35.07 12.41 74.37
C ARG A 208 -33.90 11.75 73.64
N GLY A 209 -32.72 12.37 73.63
CA GLY A 209 -31.53 11.90 72.91
C GLY A 209 -31.63 11.98 71.37
N LYS A 210 -32.82 12.23 70.83
CA LYS A 210 -33.09 12.39 69.40
C LYS A 210 -33.84 13.70 69.14
N MET A 211 -33.63 14.28 67.97
CA MET A 211 -34.32 15.47 67.48
C MET A 211 -35.14 15.13 66.23
N SER A 212 -36.23 15.85 66.00
CA SER A 212 -36.99 15.77 64.75
C SER A 212 -36.09 16.09 63.55
N CYS A 213 -36.09 15.23 62.53
CA CYS A 213 -35.32 15.48 61.33
C CYS A 213 -35.88 16.71 60.59
N ARG A 214 -35.12 17.81 60.57
CA ARG A 214 -35.53 19.06 59.90
C ARG A 214 -35.49 18.94 58.38
N TYR A 215 -34.56 18.16 57.83
CA TYR A 215 -34.39 17.98 56.38
C TYR A 215 -35.61 17.35 55.71
N CYS A 216 -36.20 16.32 56.32
CA CYS A 216 -37.46 15.73 55.82
C CYS A 216 -38.71 16.22 56.55
N ARG A 217 -38.59 17.17 57.50
CA ARG A 217 -39.69 17.63 58.35
C ARG A 217 -40.50 16.46 58.94
N GLN A 218 -39.79 15.51 59.56
CA GLN A 218 -40.36 14.29 60.17
C GLN A 218 -41.07 13.30 59.22
N SER A 219 -41.11 13.50 57.90
CA SER A 219 -41.74 12.55 56.98
C SER A 219 -40.93 11.24 56.78
N GLY A 220 -39.64 11.25 57.16
CA GLY A 220 -38.69 10.16 56.90
C GLY A 220 -38.28 9.99 55.44
N ARG A 221 -38.89 10.73 54.51
CA ARG A 221 -38.69 10.60 53.05
C ARG A 221 -38.55 11.96 52.39
N VAL A 222 -37.77 12.03 51.33
CA VAL A 222 -37.59 13.25 50.55
C VAL A 222 -37.88 12.99 49.09
N GLN A 223 -38.20 14.05 48.34
CA GLN A 223 -38.42 13.97 46.90
C GLN A 223 -37.18 13.40 46.22
N CYS A 224 -37.37 12.38 45.38
CA CYS A 224 -36.27 11.85 44.57
C CYS A 224 -35.74 12.96 43.65
N LYS A 225 -34.45 13.26 43.76
CA LYS A 225 -33.80 14.34 42.99
C LYS A 225 -33.82 14.11 41.47
N VAL A 226 -33.90 12.84 41.04
CA VAL A 226 -33.84 12.45 39.61
C VAL A 226 -35.20 12.54 38.94
N CYS A 227 -36.26 11.93 39.50
CA CYS A 227 -37.59 11.93 38.89
C CYS A 227 -38.53 13.02 39.44
N ARG A 228 -38.11 13.77 40.48
CA ARG A 228 -38.90 14.84 41.10
C ARG A 228 -40.34 14.40 41.38
N THR A 229 -40.53 13.41 42.25
CA THR A 229 -41.80 12.75 42.61
C THR A 229 -42.55 12.00 41.52
N ARG A 230 -42.19 12.10 40.23
CA ARG A 230 -42.92 11.40 39.15
C ARG A 230 -42.80 9.87 39.17
N GLY A 231 -41.82 9.32 39.90
CA GLY A 231 -41.54 7.88 39.90
C GLY A 231 -40.91 7.36 38.60
N GLU A 232 -40.94 8.13 37.52
CA GLU A 232 -40.43 7.75 36.20
C GLU A 232 -39.40 8.74 35.66
N THR A 233 -38.58 8.26 34.72
CA THR A 233 -37.58 9.04 33.99
C THR A 233 -37.70 8.77 32.50
N THR A 234 -37.30 9.73 31.67
CA THR A 234 -37.25 9.57 30.21
C THR A 234 -36.42 8.34 29.84
N CYS A 235 -36.94 7.50 28.96
CA CYS A 235 -36.18 6.36 28.44
C CYS A 235 -35.02 6.87 27.60
N THR A 236 -33.79 6.54 27.99
CA THR A 236 -32.57 6.97 27.29
C THR A 236 -32.34 6.21 26.00
N THR A 237 -32.91 5.01 25.84
CA THR A 237 -32.77 4.20 24.62
C THR A 237 -33.55 4.79 23.44
N CYS A 238 -34.71 5.39 23.69
CA CYS A 238 -35.54 6.03 22.66
C CYS A 238 -35.67 7.55 22.84
N ASN A 239 -34.87 8.15 23.73
CA ASN A 239 -34.93 9.57 24.08
C ASN A 239 -36.34 10.08 24.40
N GLY A 240 -37.18 9.25 25.03
CA GLY A 240 -38.55 9.61 25.37
C GLY A 240 -39.59 9.45 24.27
N HIS A 241 -39.19 9.04 23.06
CA HIS A 241 -40.11 8.95 21.93
C HIS A 241 -41.01 7.70 21.93
N ALA A 242 -40.81 6.78 22.88
CA ALA A 242 -41.55 5.51 23.03
C ALA A 242 -41.37 4.48 21.88
N TRP A 243 -41.15 4.93 20.65
CA TRP A 243 -41.06 4.10 19.45
C TRP A 243 -39.71 4.28 18.78
N ASN A 244 -39.34 3.31 17.96
CA ASN A 244 -38.19 3.38 17.05
C ASN A 244 -38.70 3.15 15.62
N SER A 245 -38.19 3.94 14.68
CA SER A 245 -38.34 3.73 13.25
C SER A 245 -37.20 2.87 12.72
N ASN A 246 -37.56 1.72 12.15
CA ASN A 246 -36.63 0.89 11.39
C ASN A 246 -36.80 1.20 9.90
N ILE A 247 -35.75 1.75 9.29
CA ILE A 247 -35.70 2.15 7.89
C ILE A 247 -34.88 1.11 7.13
N LEU A 248 -35.50 0.46 6.15
CA LEU A 248 -34.85 -0.45 5.21
C LEU A 248 -34.67 0.29 3.90
N ILE A 249 -33.41 0.48 3.51
CA ILE A 249 -33.02 1.08 2.23
C ILE A 249 -32.65 -0.07 1.30
N VAL A 250 -33.42 -0.23 0.23
CA VAL A 250 -33.21 -1.27 -0.78
C VAL A 250 -32.68 -0.61 -2.04
N GLU A 251 -31.52 -1.07 -2.48
CA GLU A 251 -30.84 -0.68 -3.71
C GLU A 251 -30.67 -1.92 -4.57
N ILE A 252 -30.43 -1.75 -5.87
CA ILE A 252 -30.03 -2.84 -6.76
C ILE A 252 -28.61 -2.64 -7.27
N GLU A 253 -27.97 -3.76 -7.55
CA GLU A 253 -26.62 -3.83 -8.11
C GLU A 253 -26.59 -4.92 -9.20
N ALA A 254 -25.79 -4.71 -10.23
CA ALA A 254 -25.49 -5.71 -11.24
C ALA A 254 -24.16 -6.40 -10.91
N ARG A 255 -24.19 -7.73 -10.79
CA ARG A 255 -23.00 -8.58 -10.62
C ARG A 255 -22.64 -9.17 -11.96
N THR A 256 -21.40 -9.01 -12.40
CA THR A 256 -21.00 -9.36 -13.75
C THR A 256 -20.22 -10.68 -13.81
N ALA A 257 -20.43 -11.42 -14.89
CA ALA A 257 -19.60 -12.55 -15.30
C ALA A 257 -19.28 -12.38 -16.79
N PHE A 258 -18.02 -12.62 -17.18
CA PHE A 258 -17.58 -12.47 -18.56
C PHE A 258 -17.28 -13.83 -19.18
N GLU A 259 -17.92 -14.11 -20.32
CA GLU A 259 -17.82 -15.38 -21.05
C GLU A 259 -17.41 -15.14 -22.50
N TYR A 260 -16.61 -16.06 -23.05
CA TYR A 260 -16.16 -16.07 -24.44
C TYR A 260 -15.72 -17.50 -24.81
N PRO A 261 -15.62 -17.87 -26.11
CA PRO A 261 -15.40 -19.26 -26.54
C PRO A 261 -13.93 -19.69 -26.35
N LYS A 262 -13.50 -19.91 -25.09
CA LYS A 262 -12.11 -20.29 -24.74
C LYS A 262 -11.64 -21.56 -25.46
N GLU A 263 -12.53 -22.53 -25.62
CA GLU A 263 -12.22 -23.84 -26.23
C GLU A 263 -11.93 -23.74 -27.73
N ASP A 264 -12.48 -22.74 -28.41
CA ASP A 264 -12.35 -22.54 -29.86
C ASP A 264 -11.23 -21.56 -30.23
N LEU A 265 -10.51 -21.02 -29.24
CA LEU A 265 -9.46 -20.03 -29.43
C LEU A 265 -8.07 -20.63 -29.13
N PRO A 266 -7.00 -20.16 -29.82
CA PRO A 266 -5.64 -20.60 -29.51
C PRO A 266 -5.25 -20.33 -28.05
N GLU A 267 -4.55 -21.28 -27.40
CA GLU A 267 -4.19 -21.20 -25.98
C GLU A 267 -3.46 -19.88 -25.60
N LYS A 268 -2.53 -19.42 -26.45
CA LYS A 268 -1.82 -18.15 -26.22
C LYS A 268 -2.73 -16.94 -26.31
N VAL A 269 -3.75 -16.97 -27.18
CA VAL A 269 -4.74 -15.90 -27.30
C VAL A 269 -5.62 -15.86 -26.04
N VAL A 270 -6.09 -17.01 -25.56
CA VAL A 270 -6.86 -17.13 -24.31
C VAL A 270 -6.05 -16.59 -23.12
N ALA A 271 -4.79 -16.99 -23.00
CA ALA A 271 -3.90 -16.50 -21.95
C ALA A 271 -3.73 -14.97 -21.99
N MET A 272 -3.63 -14.39 -23.19
CA MET A 272 -3.51 -12.94 -23.36
C MET A 272 -4.81 -12.19 -23.04
N ILE A 273 -5.97 -12.75 -23.43
CA ILE A 273 -7.29 -12.21 -23.08
C ILE A 273 -7.43 -12.19 -21.55
N ASP A 274 -7.24 -13.33 -20.88
CA ASP A 274 -7.39 -13.43 -19.43
C ASP A 274 -6.39 -12.53 -18.68
N ALA A 275 -5.15 -12.40 -19.15
CA ALA A 275 -4.14 -11.55 -18.52
C ALA A 275 -4.40 -10.04 -18.67
N ARG A 276 -5.02 -9.61 -19.78
CA ARG A 276 -5.26 -8.18 -20.04
C ARG A 276 -6.64 -7.70 -19.57
N GLY A 277 -7.64 -8.59 -19.52
CA GLY A 277 -9.01 -8.26 -19.11
C GLY A 277 -9.56 -7.06 -19.88
N VAL A 278 -9.98 -6.01 -19.16
CA VAL A 278 -10.52 -4.77 -19.75
C VAL A 278 -9.57 -4.11 -20.77
N LYS A 279 -8.25 -4.29 -20.62
CA LYS A 279 -7.25 -3.67 -21.51
C LYS A 279 -7.17 -4.30 -22.91
N ILE A 280 -7.87 -5.41 -23.17
CA ILE A 280 -7.97 -5.99 -24.51
C ILE A 280 -8.54 -4.99 -25.53
N ARG A 281 -9.33 -4.00 -25.08
CA ARG A 281 -9.80 -2.89 -25.92
C ARG A 281 -8.67 -2.11 -26.62
N GLU A 282 -7.44 -2.18 -26.11
CA GLU A 282 -6.26 -1.58 -26.75
C GLU A 282 -5.69 -2.46 -27.89
N ASP A 283 -6.10 -3.73 -27.95
CA ASP A 283 -5.56 -4.76 -28.84
C ASP A 283 -6.61 -5.34 -29.80
N ALA A 284 -7.90 -5.15 -29.53
CA ALA A 284 -8.99 -5.68 -30.36
C ALA A 284 -10.00 -4.58 -30.72
N GLU A 285 -10.61 -4.70 -31.89
CA GLU A 285 -11.82 -3.94 -32.20
C GLU A 285 -13.01 -4.64 -31.56
N ILE A 286 -13.79 -3.88 -30.79
CA ILE A 286 -14.90 -4.43 -30.00
C ILE A 286 -16.16 -3.64 -30.34
N HIS A 287 -17.12 -4.34 -30.95
CA HIS A 287 -18.42 -3.79 -31.29
C HIS A 287 -19.49 -4.38 -30.40
N VAL A 288 -20.34 -3.54 -29.82
CA VAL A 288 -21.50 -4.01 -29.06
C VAL A 288 -22.51 -4.56 -30.06
N SER A 289 -22.68 -5.89 -30.09
CA SER A 289 -23.63 -6.53 -30.99
C SER A 289 -25.04 -6.39 -30.41
N GLN A 290 -25.83 -5.45 -30.94
CA GLN A 290 -27.26 -5.34 -30.63
C GLN A 290 -28.06 -6.34 -31.46
N ILE A 291 -28.03 -7.63 -31.11
CA ILE A 291 -28.88 -8.67 -31.73
C ILE A 291 -29.27 -9.65 -30.61
N ALA A 292 -30.53 -9.88 -30.20
CA ALA A 292 -31.81 -9.70 -30.87
C ALA A 292 -32.91 -9.16 -29.92
N THR A 293 -33.82 -8.38 -30.53
CA THR A 293 -35.26 -8.19 -30.21
C THR A 293 -35.85 -9.08 -29.13
N ASP A 294 -36.43 -8.46 -28.10
CA ASP A 294 -37.75 -8.71 -27.46
C ASP A 294 -38.28 -10.15 -27.28
N LYS A 295 -37.48 -11.18 -27.53
CA LYS A 295 -37.68 -12.53 -27.01
C LYS A 295 -36.91 -12.56 -25.71
N GLU A 296 -37.60 -12.03 -24.70
CA GLU A 296 -37.33 -12.20 -23.28
C GLU A 296 -36.70 -13.58 -23.07
N GLU A 297 -35.37 -13.65 -22.86
CA GLU A 297 -34.77 -14.86 -22.33
C GLU A 297 -35.42 -15.04 -20.95
N GLU A 298 -36.22 -16.09 -20.82
CA GLU A 298 -36.93 -16.45 -19.59
C GLU A 298 -35.93 -16.44 -18.41
N PRO A 299 -36.37 -16.15 -17.17
CA PRO A 299 -35.52 -16.23 -15.99
C PRO A 299 -35.02 -17.68 -15.77
N GLU A 300 -33.97 -18.05 -16.49
CA GLU A 300 -33.30 -19.35 -16.44
C GLU A 300 -32.36 -19.38 -15.22
N ALA A 301 -32.96 -19.52 -14.04
CA ALA A 301 -32.47 -20.31 -12.90
C ALA A 301 -33.19 -19.88 -11.60
N LEU A 302 -33.68 -20.87 -10.85
CA LEU A 302 -34.04 -20.71 -9.44
C LEU A 302 -32.77 -20.92 -8.60
N GLN A 303 -32.14 -19.85 -8.12
CA GLN A 303 -31.16 -19.97 -7.04
C GLN A 303 -31.93 -19.94 -5.72
N GLY A 304 -31.96 -21.08 -5.00
CA GLY A 304 -32.68 -21.20 -3.73
C GLY A 304 -34.18 -20.90 -3.81
N GLY A 305 -34.81 -21.10 -4.98
CA GLY A 305 -36.25 -20.86 -5.18
C GLY A 305 -36.64 -19.43 -5.60
N LYS A 306 -35.68 -18.55 -5.94
CA LYS A 306 -35.96 -17.18 -6.44
C LYS A 306 -35.54 -17.01 -7.91
N PRO A 307 -36.36 -16.31 -8.74
CA PRO A 307 -35.98 -15.99 -10.11
C PRO A 307 -34.78 -15.05 -10.13
N VAL A 308 -33.74 -15.43 -10.86
CA VAL A 308 -32.54 -14.61 -11.08
C VAL A 308 -32.72 -13.81 -12.36
N TYR A 309 -32.69 -12.49 -12.25
CA TYR A 309 -32.81 -11.60 -13.41
C TYR A 309 -31.43 -11.39 -14.05
N ARG A 310 -31.26 -11.87 -15.28
CA ARG A 310 -30.00 -11.82 -16.03
C ARG A 310 -30.16 -10.89 -17.23
N VAL A 311 -29.22 -9.96 -17.39
CA VAL A 311 -29.17 -9.05 -18.53
C VAL A 311 -27.89 -9.32 -19.30
N PRO A 312 -27.94 -10.01 -20.44
CA PRO A 312 -26.76 -10.22 -21.27
C PRO A 312 -26.41 -8.94 -22.03
N LEU A 313 -25.10 -8.71 -22.18
CA LEU A 313 -24.51 -7.71 -23.07
C LEU A 313 -23.48 -8.40 -23.96
N ARG A 314 -23.77 -8.45 -25.27
CA ARG A 314 -22.98 -9.20 -26.25
C ARG A 314 -22.05 -8.27 -27.03
N TYR A 315 -20.87 -8.81 -27.33
CA TYR A 315 -19.82 -8.13 -28.06
C TYR A 315 -19.38 -8.98 -29.23
N GLU A 316 -19.13 -8.33 -30.35
CA GLU A 316 -18.35 -8.85 -31.45
C GLU A 316 -16.91 -8.37 -31.29
N VAL A 317 -15.97 -9.31 -31.20
CA VAL A 317 -14.55 -9.06 -30.97
C VAL A 317 -13.78 -9.44 -32.21
N ILE A 318 -12.99 -8.51 -32.73
CA ILE A 318 -12.09 -8.70 -33.88
C ILE A 318 -10.66 -8.51 -33.36
N LEU A 319 -9.89 -9.60 -33.31
CA LEU A 319 -8.59 -9.67 -32.67
C LEU A 319 -7.56 -10.32 -33.60
N PRO A 320 -6.60 -9.54 -34.15
CA PRO A 320 -5.51 -10.10 -34.94
C PRO A 320 -4.41 -10.68 -34.06
N TYR A 321 -3.84 -11.80 -34.50
CA TYR A 321 -2.64 -12.39 -33.89
C TYR A 321 -1.75 -13.06 -34.96
N ALA A 322 -0.46 -13.20 -34.68
CA ALA A 322 0.44 -13.93 -35.57
C ALA A 322 1.60 -14.60 -34.85
N HIS A 323 1.96 -15.78 -35.35
CA HIS A 323 3.23 -16.46 -35.09
C HIS A 323 4.24 -16.01 -36.14
N THR A 324 5.36 -15.46 -35.69
CA THR A 324 6.36 -14.90 -36.59
C THR A 324 7.76 -15.43 -36.27
N GLU A 325 8.60 -15.52 -37.28
CA GLU A 325 10.02 -15.88 -37.12
C GLU A 325 10.89 -14.85 -37.79
N PHE A 326 11.85 -14.31 -37.04
CA PHE A 326 12.84 -13.36 -37.55
C PHE A 326 14.19 -14.06 -37.73
N ASP A 327 14.77 -13.93 -38.92
CA ASP A 327 16.17 -14.27 -39.16
C ASP A 327 17.04 -13.07 -38.77
N ILE A 328 17.89 -13.28 -37.76
CA ILE A 328 18.85 -12.29 -37.27
C ILE A 328 20.22 -12.97 -37.23
N GLY A 329 21.08 -12.61 -38.18
CA GLY A 329 22.44 -13.14 -38.28
C GLY A 329 22.50 -14.63 -38.62
N GLY A 330 21.55 -15.13 -39.42
CA GLY A 330 21.48 -16.53 -39.86
C GLY A 330 20.83 -17.47 -38.83
N LYS A 331 20.22 -16.92 -37.78
CA LYS A 331 19.47 -17.67 -36.75
C LYS A 331 18.02 -17.23 -36.74
N SER A 332 17.10 -18.20 -36.71
CA SER A 332 15.66 -17.94 -36.58
C SER A 332 15.25 -17.75 -35.11
N TYR A 333 14.49 -16.69 -34.85
CA TYR A 333 13.93 -16.36 -33.54
C TYR A 333 12.42 -16.24 -33.63
N TYR A 334 11.72 -17.07 -32.86
CA TYR A 334 10.28 -17.06 -32.77
C TYR A 334 9.77 -15.83 -31.99
N SER A 335 8.64 -15.28 -32.44
CA SER A 335 7.89 -14.22 -31.79
C SER A 335 6.37 -14.39 -31.95
N PHE A 336 5.64 -13.71 -31.07
CA PHE A 336 4.18 -13.70 -31.04
C PHE A 336 3.65 -12.27 -31.09
N LEU A 337 2.98 -11.95 -32.18
CA LEU A 337 2.28 -10.69 -32.40
C LEU A 337 0.86 -10.82 -31.88
N PHE A 338 0.41 -9.82 -31.13
CA PHE A 338 -0.93 -9.80 -30.56
C PHE A 338 -1.53 -8.39 -30.66
N GLY A 339 -2.70 -8.32 -31.28
CA GLY A 339 -3.55 -7.13 -31.33
C GLY A 339 -3.36 -6.22 -32.54
N ILE A 340 -4.33 -5.31 -32.72
CA ILE A 340 -4.44 -4.37 -33.85
C ILE A 340 -3.25 -3.41 -33.98
N THR A 341 -2.49 -3.23 -32.91
CA THR A 341 -1.29 -2.39 -32.90
C THR A 341 -0.02 -3.14 -33.32
N GLY A 342 -0.12 -4.43 -33.66
CA GLY A 342 1.03 -5.22 -34.08
C GLY A 342 2.07 -5.44 -32.99
N ARG A 343 1.68 -5.30 -31.71
CA ARG A 343 2.62 -5.38 -30.59
C ARG A 343 3.19 -6.80 -30.48
N LEU A 344 4.51 -6.88 -30.43
CA LEU A 344 5.22 -8.11 -30.11
C LEU A 344 5.09 -8.39 -28.61
N SER A 345 4.19 -9.29 -28.26
CA SER A 345 3.94 -9.71 -26.86
C SER A 345 5.02 -10.65 -26.34
N TYR A 346 5.65 -11.41 -27.24
CA TYR A 346 6.79 -12.26 -26.94
C TYR A 346 7.77 -12.23 -28.11
N VAL A 347 9.07 -12.18 -27.80
CA VAL A 347 10.15 -12.39 -28.75
C VAL A 347 11.21 -13.21 -28.04
N SER A 348 11.70 -14.26 -28.70
CA SER A 348 12.85 -15.04 -28.21
C SER A 348 14.05 -14.13 -27.94
N PRO A 349 14.93 -14.45 -26.98
CA PRO A 349 15.96 -13.52 -26.49
C PRO A 349 17.14 -13.37 -27.46
N PHE A 350 16.88 -12.83 -28.65
CA PHE A 350 17.89 -12.68 -29.71
C PHE A 350 19.01 -11.69 -29.34
N LEU A 351 18.73 -10.73 -28.44
CA LEU A 351 19.76 -9.79 -27.99
C LEU A 351 20.86 -10.51 -27.22
N ASP A 352 20.55 -11.60 -26.53
CA ASP A 352 21.53 -12.37 -25.76
C ASP A 352 22.68 -12.87 -26.65
N ASP A 353 22.33 -13.38 -27.84
CA ASP A 353 23.28 -13.81 -28.85
C ASP A 353 23.97 -12.63 -29.53
N LEU A 354 23.20 -11.59 -29.87
CA LEU A 354 23.69 -10.42 -30.60
C LEU A 354 24.77 -9.64 -29.83
N ILE A 355 24.56 -9.47 -28.52
CA ILE A 355 25.44 -8.67 -27.66
C ILE A 355 26.47 -9.51 -26.92
N LYS A 356 26.56 -10.82 -27.19
CA LYS A 356 27.43 -11.77 -26.49
C LYS A 356 28.89 -11.30 -26.39
N ASN A 357 29.42 -10.72 -27.46
CA ASN A 357 30.78 -10.18 -27.46
C ASN A 357 30.93 -8.95 -26.53
N GLY A 358 29.90 -8.11 -26.45
CA GLY A 358 29.85 -6.99 -25.49
C GLY A 358 29.73 -7.47 -24.05
N VAL A 359 28.92 -8.51 -23.81
CA VAL A 359 28.79 -9.16 -22.49
C VAL A 359 30.12 -9.76 -22.05
N ARG A 360 30.82 -10.47 -22.93
CA ARG A 360 32.15 -11.02 -22.63
C ARG A 360 33.15 -9.94 -22.24
N LYS A 361 33.13 -8.78 -22.90
CA LYS A 361 33.96 -7.63 -22.50
C LYS A 361 33.58 -7.06 -21.14
N LEU A 362 32.29 -7.04 -20.81
CA LEU A 362 31.82 -6.65 -19.48
C LEU A 362 32.26 -7.65 -18.39
N GLU A 363 32.26 -8.95 -18.70
CA GLU A 363 32.76 -10.00 -17.81
C GLU A 363 34.28 -9.89 -17.61
N ASP A 364 35.04 -9.67 -18.68
CA ASP A 364 36.49 -9.43 -18.59
C ASP A 364 36.79 -8.22 -17.69
N ALA A 365 35.99 -7.15 -17.78
CA ALA A 365 36.08 -6.00 -16.89
C ALA A 365 35.72 -6.35 -15.43
N ALA A 366 34.70 -7.17 -15.20
CA ALA A 366 34.28 -7.59 -13.86
C ALA A 366 35.38 -8.41 -13.17
N GLU A 367 36.00 -9.33 -13.89
CA GLU A 367 37.05 -10.22 -13.41
C GLU A 367 38.45 -9.56 -13.35
N GLY A 368 38.59 -8.32 -13.84
CA GLY A 368 39.87 -7.61 -13.84
C GLY A 368 40.87 -8.13 -14.88
N ARG A 369 40.39 -8.79 -15.95
CA ARG A 369 41.25 -9.29 -17.04
C ARG A 369 41.59 -8.16 -18.01
N GLY A 370 42.85 -7.79 -18.12
CA GLY A 370 43.31 -6.69 -18.99
C GLY A 370 42.97 -5.30 -18.44
N ASP A 371 42.87 -4.29 -19.31
CA ASP A 371 42.45 -2.94 -18.90
C ASP A 371 40.94 -2.90 -18.70
N VAL A 372 40.53 -2.73 -17.44
CA VAL A 372 39.12 -2.74 -17.04
C VAL A 372 38.34 -1.59 -17.66
N ALA A 373 38.95 -0.41 -17.80
CA ALA A 373 38.29 0.75 -18.39
C ALA A 373 38.10 0.57 -19.90
N GLU A 374 39.11 0.05 -20.59
CA GLU A 374 39.02 -0.27 -22.02
C GLU A 374 37.96 -1.34 -22.30
N ASN A 375 37.91 -2.39 -21.48
CA ASN A 375 36.90 -3.44 -21.61
C ASN A 375 35.49 -2.90 -21.36
N LEU A 376 35.29 -2.01 -20.38
CA LEU A 376 33.99 -1.35 -20.19
C LEU A 376 33.59 -0.49 -21.39
N GLN A 377 34.53 0.24 -21.99
CA GLN A 377 34.28 1.03 -23.19
C GLN A 377 33.92 0.14 -24.38
N ALA A 378 34.66 -0.95 -24.57
CA ALA A 378 34.37 -1.94 -25.61
C ALA A 378 33.00 -2.60 -25.43
N ALA A 379 32.61 -2.91 -24.20
CA ALA A 379 31.28 -3.41 -23.85
C ALA A 379 30.19 -2.36 -24.13
N ALA A 380 30.42 -1.10 -23.73
CA ALA A 380 29.48 0.01 -23.94
C ALA A 380 29.33 0.44 -25.41
N ALA A 381 30.13 -0.12 -26.33
CA ALA A 381 29.90 0.05 -27.75
C ALA A 381 28.62 -0.66 -28.24
N TYR A 382 28.05 -1.58 -27.45
CA TYR A 382 26.74 -2.18 -27.67
C TYR A 382 25.68 -1.39 -26.92
N ARG A 383 24.66 -0.86 -27.62
CA ARG A 383 23.61 0.00 -27.04
C ARG A 383 22.97 -0.63 -25.80
N THR A 384 22.55 -1.88 -25.87
CA THR A 384 21.87 -2.57 -24.76
C THR A 384 22.80 -2.76 -23.57
N VAL A 385 24.06 -3.14 -23.79
CA VAL A 385 25.06 -3.29 -22.73
C VAL A 385 25.37 -1.92 -22.10
N ARG A 386 25.48 -0.85 -22.89
CA ARG A 386 25.65 0.52 -22.40
C ARG A 386 24.48 0.98 -21.53
N GLU A 387 23.24 0.65 -21.90
CA GLU A 387 22.05 0.96 -21.10
C GLU A 387 22.09 0.24 -19.74
N VAL A 388 22.58 -0.99 -19.72
CA VAL A 388 22.81 -1.75 -18.47
C VAL A 388 23.89 -1.09 -17.64
N ILE A 389 25.05 -0.80 -18.24
CA ILE A 389 26.17 -0.17 -17.52
C ILE A 389 25.73 1.17 -16.93
N THR A 390 25.03 1.99 -17.71
CA THR A 390 24.52 3.29 -17.28
C THR A 390 23.49 3.14 -16.15
N SER A 391 22.57 2.18 -16.27
CA SER A 391 21.53 1.95 -15.26
C SER A 391 22.13 1.43 -13.94
N ALA A 392 23.08 0.50 -14.00
CA ALA A 392 23.74 -0.05 -12.84
C ALA A 392 24.72 0.93 -12.18
N ALA A 393 25.32 1.85 -12.94
CA ALA A 393 26.16 2.92 -12.41
C ALA A 393 25.36 4.00 -11.65
N LEU A 394 24.12 4.26 -12.05
CA LEU A 394 23.29 5.34 -11.50
C LEU A 394 22.28 4.89 -10.45
N TYR A 395 21.92 3.61 -10.42
CA TYR A 395 20.86 3.09 -9.57
C TYR A 395 21.28 1.82 -8.83
N PRO A 396 20.69 1.53 -7.65
CA PRO A 396 20.87 0.24 -6.98
C PRO A 396 20.45 -0.93 -7.87
N VAL A 397 21.08 -2.10 -7.70
CA VAL A 397 20.92 -3.31 -8.53
C VAL A 397 19.46 -3.62 -8.89
N GLY A 398 18.55 -3.69 -7.91
CA GLY A 398 17.14 -3.98 -8.18
C GLY A 398 16.43 -2.91 -9.03
N LYS A 399 16.73 -1.62 -8.82
CA LYS A 399 16.18 -0.52 -9.60
C LYS A 399 16.80 -0.46 -11.00
N ALA A 400 18.08 -0.78 -11.12
CA ALA A 400 18.78 -0.90 -12.39
C ALA A 400 18.15 -2.00 -13.26
N MET A 401 17.94 -3.21 -12.71
CA MET A 401 17.27 -4.31 -13.42
C MET A 401 15.89 -3.92 -13.94
N LYS A 402 15.06 -3.29 -13.08
CA LYS A 402 13.73 -2.82 -13.48
C LYS A 402 13.79 -1.80 -14.62
N ARG A 403 14.76 -0.88 -14.57
CA ARG A 403 14.94 0.13 -15.61
C ARG A 403 15.41 -0.48 -16.94
N VAL A 404 16.35 -1.42 -16.90
CA VAL A 404 16.81 -2.13 -18.11
C VAL A 404 15.64 -2.87 -18.78
N LYS A 405 14.81 -3.56 -17.99
CA LYS A 405 13.62 -4.26 -18.49
C LYS A 405 12.58 -3.30 -19.09
N GLN A 406 12.46 -2.08 -18.59
CA GLN A 406 11.59 -1.06 -19.18
C GLN A 406 12.14 -0.51 -20.51
N LEU A 407 13.46 -0.39 -20.64
CA LEU A 407 14.11 0.08 -21.87
C LEU A 407 14.15 -0.98 -22.97
N ASN A 408 14.22 -2.26 -22.57
CA ASN A 408 14.24 -3.41 -23.47
C ASN A 408 13.14 -4.40 -23.02
N PRO A 409 11.86 -4.11 -23.31
CA PRO A 409 10.73 -4.90 -22.83
C PRO A 409 10.66 -6.30 -23.45
N ILE A 410 11.33 -6.53 -24.58
CA ILE A 410 11.34 -7.78 -25.34
C ILE A 410 12.75 -8.03 -25.91
N GLY A 411 13.05 -9.30 -26.23
CA GLY A 411 14.27 -9.69 -26.92
C GLY A 411 15.52 -9.87 -26.05
N LEU A 412 15.45 -9.61 -24.74
CA LEU A 412 16.55 -9.79 -23.78
C LEU A 412 16.07 -10.66 -22.61
N SER A 413 16.85 -11.68 -22.21
CA SER A 413 16.44 -12.56 -21.10
C SER A 413 16.63 -11.91 -19.73
N ASP A 414 15.76 -12.25 -18.77
CA ASP A 414 15.85 -11.77 -17.38
C ASP A 414 17.15 -12.24 -16.70
N ASP A 415 17.64 -13.43 -17.04
CA ASP A 415 18.89 -13.99 -16.50
C ASP A 415 20.11 -13.21 -17.01
N LEU A 416 20.15 -12.87 -18.30
CA LEU A 416 21.24 -12.06 -18.84
C LEU A 416 21.22 -10.63 -18.28
N ILE A 417 20.04 -10.03 -18.07
CA ILE A 417 19.93 -8.72 -17.38
C ILE A 417 20.56 -8.82 -15.99
N LYS A 418 20.22 -9.85 -15.22
CA LYS A 418 20.77 -10.07 -13.87
C LYS A 418 22.29 -10.23 -13.90
N ALA A 419 22.80 -11.04 -14.83
CA ALA A 419 24.22 -11.28 -15.00
C ALA A 419 24.98 -9.99 -15.37
N MET A 420 24.51 -9.24 -16.36
CA MET A 420 25.14 -7.98 -16.80
C MET A 420 25.12 -6.91 -15.72
N VAL A 421 24.02 -6.75 -14.97
CA VAL A 421 23.95 -5.79 -13.86
C VAL A 421 24.93 -6.17 -12.75
N ALA A 422 25.03 -7.46 -12.41
CA ALA A 422 25.99 -7.94 -11.40
C ALA A 422 27.44 -7.78 -11.86
N ALA A 423 27.74 -8.11 -13.12
CA ALA A 423 29.05 -7.89 -13.73
C ALA A 423 29.42 -6.40 -13.75
N THR A 424 28.46 -5.51 -14.00
CA THR A 424 28.68 -4.06 -13.92
C THR A 424 28.98 -3.61 -12.49
N ASP A 425 28.18 -3.99 -11.48
CA ASP A 425 28.47 -3.59 -10.08
C ASP A 425 29.85 -4.10 -9.63
N THR A 426 30.27 -5.27 -10.12
CA THR A 426 31.59 -5.85 -9.87
C THR A 426 32.69 -5.07 -10.58
N SER A 427 32.57 -4.78 -11.87
CA SER A 427 33.59 -4.02 -12.62
C SER A 427 33.79 -2.61 -12.07
N LEU A 428 32.72 -1.93 -11.62
CA LEU A 428 32.83 -0.62 -10.97
C LEU A 428 33.59 -0.71 -9.62
N LYS A 429 33.48 -1.83 -8.89
CA LYS A 429 34.30 -2.08 -7.70
C LYS A 429 35.76 -2.32 -8.08
N THR A 430 36.01 -3.16 -9.08
CA THR A 430 37.36 -3.48 -9.58
C THR A 430 38.11 -2.22 -10.04
N ILE A 431 37.44 -1.29 -10.74
CA ILE A 431 38.02 0.01 -11.15
C ILE A 431 38.42 0.87 -9.95
N THR A 432 37.61 0.84 -8.89
CA THR A 432 37.79 1.72 -7.74
C THR A 432 38.69 1.13 -6.66
N ASP A 433 39.05 -0.15 -6.75
CA ASP A 433 39.78 -0.88 -5.72
C ASP A 433 41.18 -0.30 -5.44
N LYS A 434 42.01 -0.16 -6.50
CA LYS A 434 43.36 0.44 -6.36
C LYS A 434 43.31 1.92 -5.91
N PRO A 435 42.52 2.81 -6.54
CA PRO A 435 42.40 4.21 -6.08
C PRO A 435 41.93 4.34 -4.63
N ARG A 436 41.00 3.50 -4.18
CA ARG A 436 40.56 3.48 -2.78
C ARG A 436 41.66 3.04 -1.85
N THR A 437 42.43 2.02 -2.21
CA THR A 437 43.57 1.53 -1.40
C THR A 437 44.63 2.62 -1.25
N TYR A 438 45.01 3.30 -2.34
CA TYR A 438 45.94 4.43 -2.26
C TYR A 438 45.37 5.62 -1.48
N GLY A 439 44.09 5.92 -1.65
CA GLY A 439 43.42 6.96 -0.85
C GLY A 439 43.39 6.64 0.64
N MET A 440 43.18 5.37 1.00
CA MET A 440 43.23 4.89 2.39
C MET A 440 44.64 5.04 2.97
N ILE A 441 45.66 4.56 2.28
CA ILE A 441 47.06 4.66 2.72
C ILE A 441 47.44 6.14 2.91
N GLY A 442 47.12 6.99 1.93
CA GLY A 442 47.38 8.41 1.99
C GLY A 442 46.66 9.12 3.13
N ALA A 443 45.38 8.79 3.37
CA ALA A 443 44.60 9.35 4.48
C ALA A 443 45.17 8.92 5.83
N CYS A 444 45.46 7.62 6.03
CA CYS A 444 46.07 7.12 7.25
C CYS A 444 47.42 7.80 7.53
N ALA A 445 48.30 7.90 6.53
CA ALA A 445 49.59 8.57 6.68
C ALA A 445 49.44 10.06 7.02
N GLY A 446 48.56 10.78 6.29
CA GLY A 446 48.31 12.21 6.50
C GLY A 446 47.74 12.51 7.89
N PHE A 447 46.74 11.75 8.34
CA PHE A 447 46.15 11.94 9.67
C PHE A 447 47.08 11.48 10.79
N THR A 448 47.91 10.46 10.56
CA THR A 448 48.96 10.08 11.52
C THR A 448 49.92 11.25 11.76
N ALA A 449 50.36 11.93 10.69
CA ALA A 449 51.20 13.12 10.81
C ALA A 449 50.47 14.29 11.50
N LEU A 450 49.18 14.49 11.21
CA LEU A 450 48.35 15.50 11.87
C LEU A 450 48.23 15.24 13.38
N PHE A 451 47.96 13.99 13.78
CA PHE A 451 47.85 13.61 15.19
C PHE A 451 49.20 13.69 15.91
N ALA A 452 50.30 13.32 15.24
CA ALA A 452 51.64 13.53 15.77
C ALA A 452 51.91 15.02 16.02
N ALA A 453 51.58 15.90 15.06
CA ALA A 453 51.71 17.34 15.24
C ALA A 453 50.81 17.86 16.38
N TYR A 454 49.59 17.36 16.51
CA TYR A 454 48.66 17.78 17.55
C TYR A 454 49.10 17.34 18.95
N PHE A 455 49.44 16.07 19.14
CA PHE A 455 49.74 15.48 20.47
C PHE A 455 51.20 15.56 20.90
N LEU A 456 52.15 15.50 19.97
CA LEU A 456 53.59 15.45 20.27
C LEU A 456 54.28 16.82 20.19
N THR A 457 53.52 17.89 19.94
CA THR A 457 54.03 19.26 19.96
C THR A 457 53.17 20.14 20.90
N PRO A 458 53.61 21.37 21.24
CA PRO A 458 52.81 22.30 22.04
C PRO A 458 51.51 22.80 21.39
N LEU A 459 51.18 22.33 20.17
CA LEU A 459 50.00 22.78 19.42
C LEU A 459 48.68 22.52 20.17
N ARG A 460 48.51 21.34 20.77
CA ARG A 460 47.30 21.03 21.56
C ARG A 460 47.14 21.97 22.74
N SER A 461 48.20 22.21 23.52
CA SER A 461 48.16 23.15 24.66
C SER A 461 47.90 24.59 24.23
N LEU A 462 48.44 25.02 23.09
CA LEU A 462 48.18 26.35 22.53
C LEU A 462 46.72 26.53 22.12
N LEU A 463 46.14 25.52 21.46
CA LEU A 463 44.74 25.57 21.00
C LEU A 463 43.74 25.47 22.15
N LEU A 464 44.06 24.71 23.20
CA LEU A 464 43.16 24.46 24.33
C LEU A 464 43.37 25.41 25.51
N GLY A 465 44.48 26.17 25.55
CA GLY A 465 44.83 27.06 26.67
C GLY A 465 43.80 28.16 26.96
N GLY A 466 42.96 28.53 26.00
CA GLY A 466 41.85 29.47 26.19
C GLY A 466 40.55 28.86 26.73
N LEU A 467 40.47 27.53 26.86
CA LEU A 467 39.27 26.81 27.29
C LEU A 467 39.42 26.39 28.76
N ALA A 468 38.74 27.11 29.66
CA ALA A 468 38.82 26.88 31.11
C ALA A 468 38.15 25.55 31.57
N ASN A 469 37.31 24.93 30.74
CA ASN A 469 36.58 23.71 31.11
C ASN A 469 37.23 22.45 30.50
N SER A 470 37.73 21.56 31.36
CA SER A 470 38.36 20.28 30.98
C SER A 470 37.42 19.36 30.17
N THR A 471 36.10 19.43 30.36
CA THR A 471 35.16 18.65 29.53
C THR A 471 35.13 19.11 28.06
N MET A 472 35.48 20.38 27.79
CA MET A 472 35.56 20.89 26.42
C MET A 472 36.80 20.39 25.69
N HIS A 473 37.85 19.99 26.42
CA HIS A 473 39.06 19.42 25.82
C HIS A 473 38.75 18.05 25.21
N ILE A 474 37.98 17.21 25.92
CA ILE A 474 37.47 15.93 25.39
C ILE A 474 36.67 16.16 24.10
N ALA A 475 35.79 17.17 24.10
CA ALA A 475 34.95 17.47 22.94
C ALA A 475 35.80 17.87 21.72
N VAL A 476 36.85 18.67 21.91
CA VAL A 476 37.76 19.08 20.81
C VAL A 476 38.56 17.87 20.29
N ASP A 477 39.10 17.04 21.19
CA ASP A 477 39.85 15.84 20.83
C ASP A 477 38.96 14.84 20.03
N LEU A 478 37.71 14.62 20.47
CA LEU A 478 36.75 13.77 19.76
C LEU A 478 36.27 14.39 18.44
N LEU A 479 36.13 15.72 18.37
CA LEU A 479 35.78 16.42 17.14
C LEU A 479 36.91 16.29 16.11
N LEU A 480 38.16 16.41 16.53
CA LEU A 480 39.32 16.20 15.67
C LEU A 480 39.32 14.77 15.09
N LEU A 481 39.06 13.75 15.92
CA LEU A 481 38.92 12.37 15.46
C LEU A 481 37.74 12.21 14.49
N GLY A 482 36.57 12.74 14.84
CA GLY A 482 35.36 12.67 14.01
C GLY A 482 35.53 13.33 12.64
N MET A 483 36.14 14.52 12.61
CA MET A 483 36.46 15.24 11.37
C MET A 483 37.50 14.49 10.54
N SER A 484 38.50 13.88 11.17
CA SER A 484 39.52 13.08 10.46
C SER A 484 38.93 11.84 9.82
N LEU A 485 38.04 11.12 10.52
CA LEU A 485 37.30 9.99 9.97
C LEU A 485 36.44 10.40 8.77
N TYR A 486 35.70 11.51 8.90
CA TYR A 486 34.88 12.05 7.81
C TYR A 486 35.71 12.47 6.59
N LEU A 487 36.76 13.26 6.81
CA LEU A 487 37.64 13.74 5.74
C LEU A 487 38.44 12.60 5.08
N GLY A 488 38.84 11.58 5.84
CA GLY A 488 39.47 10.38 5.30
C GLY A 488 38.55 9.61 4.36
N VAL A 489 37.27 9.46 4.75
CA VAL A 489 36.23 8.91 3.89
C VAL A 489 36.05 9.72 2.61
N LEU A 490 35.99 11.05 2.71
CA LEU A 490 35.89 11.93 1.55
C LEU A 490 37.10 11.82 0.61
N ALA A 491 38.32 11.78 1.16
CA ALA A 491 39.55 11.65 0.36
C ALA A 491 39.57 10.36 -0.47
N MET A 492 39.16 9.23 0.13
CA MET A 492 39.01 7.96 -0.58
C MET A 492 37.94 8.04 -1.68
N GLN A 493 36.79 8.66 -1.37
CA GLN A 493 35.73 8.82 -2.36
C GLN A 493 36.16 9.68 -3.54
N ILE A 494 36.91 10.77 -3.29
CA ILE A 494 37.44 11.66 -4.34
C ILE A 494 38.41 10.90 -5.25
N ALA A 495 39.37 10.17 -4.67
CA ALA A 495 40.34 9.37 -5.44
C ALA A 495 39.64 8.33 -6.33
N ALA A 496 38.68 7.59 -5.76
CA ALA A 496 37.89 6.60 -6.48
C ALA A 496 36.99 7.22 -7.56
N SER A 497 36.38 8.37 -7.28
CA SER A 497 35.53 9.10 -8.24
C SER A 497 36.32 9.54 -9.46
N GLY A 498 37.58 9.94 -9.29
CA GLY A 498 38.44 10.36 -10.40
C GLY A 498 38.78 9.22 -11.38
N ALA A 499 39.00 8.01 -10.88
CA ALA A 499 39.20 6.82 -11.72
C ALA A 499 37.90 6.39 -12.41
N LEU A 500 36.81 6.39 -11.66
CA LEU A 500 35.49 6.02 -12.13
C LEU A 500 35.00 6.94 -13.27
N ARG A 501 35.15 8.27 -13.13
CA ARG A 501 34.80 9.24 -14.17
C ARG A 501 35.62 9.06 -15.45
N ARG A 502 36.91 8.72 -15.33
CA ARG A 502 37.76 8.44 -16.48
C ARG A 502 37.31 7.19 -17.23
N ALA A 503 37.06 6.10 -16.51
CA ALA A 503 36.59 4.85 -17.11
C ALA A 503 35.21 4.97 -17.76
N MET A 504 34.34 5.84 -17.23
CA MET A 504 32.96 6.00 -17.69
C MET A 504 32.74 7.16 -18.68
N LYS A 505 33.82 7.82 -19.11
CA LYS A 505 33.78 8.93 -20.06
C LYS A 505 33.12 8.47 -21.37
N GLY A 506 32.08 9.16 -21.83
CA GLY A 506 31.36 8.82 -23.07
C GLY A 506 30.32 7.70 -22.93
N ILE A 507 30.25 7.00 -21.78
CA ILE A 507 29.21 6.01 -21.50
C ILE A 507 28.01 6.67 -20.83
N ILE A 508 28.28 7.53 -19.83
CA ILE A 508 27.23 8.17 -19.02
C ILE A 508 26.78 9.49 -19.67
N PRO A 509 25.47 9.79 -19.67
CA PRO A 509 24.95 11.06 -20.16
C PRO A 509 25.54 12.27 -19.43
N ALA A 510 25.75 13.36 -20.17
CA ALA A 510 26.22 14.62 -19.60
C ALA A 510 25.36 15.07 -18.41
N GLY A 511 26.00 15.63 -17.38
CA GLY A 511 25.35 16.10 -16.15
C GLY A 511 25.05 15.03 -15.10
N HIS A 512 25.21 13.74 -15.41
CA HIS A 512 24.98 12.64 -14.44
C HIS A 512 26.25 12.15 -13.73
N GLU A 513 27.42 12.63 -14.13
CA GLU A 513 28.73 12.23 -13.62
C GLU A 513 28.92 12.46 -12.11
N LYS A 514 28.24 13.47 -11.53
CA LYS A 514 28.31 13.78 -10.10
C LYS A 514 27.52 12.81 -9.22
N LYS A 515 26.56 12.07 -9.80
CA LYS A 515 25.73 11.09 -9.05
C LYS A 515 26.45 9.77 -8.80
N MET A 516 27.58 9.53 -9.46
CA MET A 516 28.40 8.35 -9.26
C MET A 516 29.25 8.50 -8.00
N THR A 517 28.72 8.02 -6.88
CA THR A 517 29.49 7.94 -5.64
C THR A 517 29.98 6.52 -5.42
N PRO A 518 31.30 6.30 -5.29
CA PRO A 518 31.83 4.99 -4.98
C PRO A 518 31.35 4.57 -3.58
N LYS A 519 30.65 3.44 -3.48
CA LYS A 519 30.23 2.87 -2.19
C LYS A 519 31.45 2.66 -1.28
N LEU A 520 31.31 2.95 0.01
CA LEU A 520 32.33 2.64 1.02
C LEU A 520 32.29 1.13 1.27
N GLY A 521 33.21 0.40 0.63
CA GLY A 521 33.40 -1.03 0.89
C GLY A 521 34.17 -1.28 2.19
N THR A 522 34.73 -2.47 2.34
CA THR A 522 35.57 -2.88 3.49
C THR A 522 36.76 -1.95 3.72
N GLN A 523 37.34 -1.38 2.65
CA GLN A 523 38.43 -0.40 2.73
C GLN A 523 38.05 0.86 3.52
N GLY A 524 36.79 1.29 3.47
CA GLY A 524 36.32 2.42 4.27
C GLY A 524 36.39 2.15 5.77
N LEU A 525 36.07 0.91 6.17
CA LEU A 525 36.17 0.45 7.54
C LEU A 525 37.63 0.32 7.99
N TRP A 526 38.50 -0.24 7.16
CA TRP A 526 39.94 -0.30 7.44
C TRP A 526 40.59 1.08 7.57
N ALA A 527 40.22 2.03 6.72
CA ALA A 527 40.66 3.42 6.84
C ALA A 527 40.22 4.04 8.17
N GLY A 528 38.95 3.83 8.56
CA GLY A 528 38.42 4.32 9.83
C GLY A 528 39.14 3.72 11.04
N LEU A 529 39.34 2.39 11.04
CA LEU A 529 40.12 1.71 12.08
C LEU A 529 41.57 2.20 12.13
N GLY A 530 42.22 2.37 10.98
CA GLY A 530 43.59 2.88 10.89
C GLY A 530 43.72 4.30 11.45
N ILE A 531 42.81 5.21 11.08
CA ILE A 531 42.79 6.58 11.61
C ILE A 531 42.53 6.59 13.11
N ALA A 532 41.57 5.80 13.60
CA ALA A 532 41.28 5.71 15.04
C ALA A 532 42.46 5.12 15.83
N ALA A 533 43.11 4.08 15.30
CA ALA A 533 44.30 3.50 15.91
C ALA A 533 45.46 4.52 15.95
N ALA A 534 45.70 5.25 14.86
CA ALA A 534 46.71 6.31 14.82
C ALA A 534 46.45 7.41 15.86
N PHE A 535 45.18 7.79 16.07
CA PHE A 535 44.80 8.76 17.10
C PHE A 535 45.17 8.28 18.51
N VAL A 536 44.79 7.05 18.86
CA VAL A 536 45.09 6.47 20.19
C VAL A 536 46.59 6.29 20.38
N VAL A 537 47.31 5.79 19.37
CA VAL A 537 48.76 5.59 19.43
C VAL A 537 49.50 6.91 19.64
N MET A 538 49.13 7.97 18.91
CA MET A 538 49.77 9.29 19.07
C MET A 538 49.44 9.93 20.42
N MET A 539 48.22 9.74 20.91
CA MET A 539 47.83 10.16 22.25
C MET A 539 48.65 9.43 23.34
N GLU A 540 48.85 8.11 23.22
CA GLU A 540 49.69 7.35 24.17
C GLU A 540 51.16 7.75 24.08
N LEU A 541 51.70 7.91 22.86
CA LEU A 541 53.08 8.35 22.65
C LEU A 541 53.38 9.70 23.31
N SER A 542 52.39 10.60 23.41
CA SER A 542 52.57 11.89 24.09
C SER A 542 52.95 11.74 25.58
N ARG A 543 52.58 10.64 26.22
CA ARG A 543 52.98 10.33 27.62
C ARG A 543 54.45 9.93 27.73
N HIS A 544 54.99 9.29 26.69
CA HIS A 544 56.32 8.70 26.72
C HIS A 544 57.41 9.62 26.16
N VAL A 545 57.06 10.49 25.20
CA VAL A 545 58.06 11.25 24.43
C VAL A 545 58.44 12.59 25.09
N GLY A 546 57.78 13.01 26.17
CA GLY A 546 58.15 14.22 26.94
C GLY A 546 58.04 15.55 26.19
N ALA A 547 57.70 15.51 24.89
CA ALA A 547 57.60 16.67 24.00
C ALA A 547 56.18 17.27 23.93
N GLY A 548 55.18 16.60 24.52
CA GLY A 548 53.78 17.04 24.54
C GLY A 548 53.12 16.83 25.91
N THR A 549 52.07 17.61 26.19
CA THR A 549 51.24 17.42 27.39
C THR A 549 50.12 16.42 27.10
N PRO A 550 50.08 15.24 27.73
CA PRO A 550 49.03 14.27 27.49
C PRO A 550 47.66 14.83 27.89
N PRO A 551 46.56 14.42 27.22
CA PRO A 551 45.23 14.87 27.61
C PRO A 551 44.89 14.49 29.07
N GLU A 552 44.52 15.48 29.88
CA GLU A 552 44.22 15.27 31.31
C GLU A 552 43.12 14.23 31.53
N TRP A 553 42.09 14.25 30.68
CA TRP A 553 40.99 13.29 30.74
C TRP A 553 41.46 11.85 30.46
N TYR A 554 42.43 11.69 29.56
CA TYR A 554 42.98 10.39 29.20
C TYR A 554 43.86 9.85 30.33
N ALA A 555 44.72 10.70 30.89
CA ALA A 555 45.50 10.39 32.09
C ALA A 555 44.58 10.01 33.27
N GLY A 556 43.45 10.71 33.45
CA GLY A 556 42.45 10.41 34.48
C GLY A 556 41.73 9.07 34.28
N ILE A 557 41.50 8.63 33.03
CA ILE A 557 40.95 7.30 32.74
C ILE A 557 41.95 6.20 33.11
N LEU A 558 43.21 6.38 32.73
CA LEU A 558 44.28 5.40 33.02
C LEU A 558 44.53 5.25 34.52
N ALA A 559 44.57 6.37 35.25
CA ALA A 559 44.67 6.37 36.70
C ALA A 559 43.51 5.61 37.38
N LYS A 560 42.29 5.74 36.85
CA LYS A 560 41.12 4.95 37.32
C LYS A 560 41.21 3.48 36.94
N ALA A 561 41.88 3.15 35.84
CA ALA A 561 42.12 1.79 35.39
C ALA A 561 43.31 1.12 36.09
N GLY A 562 44.07 1.84 36.92
CA GLY A 562 45.25 1.32 37.62
C GLY A 562 46.48 1.15 36.72
N ILE A 563 46.55 1.91 35.62
CA ILE A 563 47.61 1.85 34.58
C ILE A 563 48.46 3.11 34.59
#